data_AF-A0A3M1TKW2-F1
#
_entry.id   AF-A0A3M1TKW2-F1
#
_cell.length_a   1.000
_cell.length_b   1.000
_cell.length_c   1.000
_cell.angle_alpha   90.00
_cell.angle_beta   90.00
_cell.angle_gamma   90.00
#
_symmetry.space_group_name_H-M   'P 1'
#
loop_
_entity.id
_entity.type
_entity.pdbx_description
1 polymer ?
#
loop_
_entity_poly.entity_id
_entity_poly.type
_entity_poly.pdbx_seq_one_letter_code
_entity_poly.pdbx_strand_id
1 'polypeptide(L)'
;MDRSHLVIAFLAGTCVALATALVLQSGNTLPQAYAQASGSGEMVAVTGTGTSQQGRDVLFLVDAANTRLLVYEYKDGRLNMAAVRNFEYETRFQEWAPPGRDQKPSVKEMRNLSEESGGKKRRRR
;
A
#
# COMPACT_ATOMS: atom_id res chain seq x y z
N MET A 1 52.72 29.81 13.22
CA MET A 1 51.45 29.04 13.20
C MET A 1 51.75 27.69 13.78
N ASP A 2 51.29 27.44 15.00
CA ASP A 2 51.59 26.19 15.70
C ASP A 2 50.89 25.01 15.04
N ARG A 3 51.62 23.89 14.90
CA ARG A 3 51.15 22.64 14.29
C ARG A 3 49.80 22.18 14.87
N SER A 4 49.54 22.53 16.12
CA SER A 4 48.28 22.31 16.84
C SER A 4 47.07 22.91 16.11
N HIS A 5 47.20 24.12 15.55
CA HIS A 5 46.09 24.78 14.83
C HIS A 5 45.78 24.10 13.49
N LEU A 6 46.79 23.57 12.80
CA LEU A 6 46.61 22.81 11.57
C LEU A 6 45.89 21.48 11.84
N VAL A 7 46.25 20.79 12.92
CA VAL A 7 45.60 19.52 13.32
C VAL A 7 44.14 19.77 13.71
N ILE A 8 43.86 20.83 14.47
CA ILE A 8 42.49 21.19 14.88
C ILE A 8 41.64 21.55 13.65
N ALA A 9 42.16 22.36 12.73
CA ALA A 9 41.45 22.74 11.51
C ALA A 9 41.15 21.53 10.61
N PHE A 10 42.10 20.59 10.49
CA PHE A 10 41.90 19.36 9.75
C PHE A 10 40.82 18.48 10.37
N LEU A 11 40.86 18.25 11.69
CA LEU A 11 39.87 17.46 12.42
C LEU A 11 38.46 18.06 12.32
N ALA A 12 38.34 19.38 12.51
CA ALA A 12 37.08 20.09 12.37
C ALA A 12 36.53 19.98 10.95
N GLY A 13 37.37 20.12 9.92
CA GLY A 13 36.99 19.95 8.53
C GLY A 13 36.46 18.54 8.22
N THR A 14 37.13 17.49 8.72
CA THR A 14 36.67 16.11 8.54
C THR A 14 35.35 15.84 9.25
N CYS A 15 35.13 16.37 10.46
CA CYS A 15 33.88 16.20 11.18
C CYS A 15 32.71 16.88 10.45
N VAL A 16 32.93 18.08 9.92
CA VAL A 16 31.90 18.80 9.15
C VAL A 16 31.59 18.08 7.84
N ALA A 17 32.60 17.58 7.12
CA ALA A 17 32.39 16.82 5.89
C ALA A 17 31.63 15.50 6.13
N LEU A 18 31.89 14.82 7.24
CA LEU A 18 31.19 13.60 7.61
C LEU A 18 29.73 13.90 7.99
N ALA A 19 29.49 14.97 8.74
CA ALA A 19 28.16 15.39 9.14
C ALA A 19 27.29 15.80 7.93
N THR A 20 27.85 16.54 6.97
CA THR A 20 27.12 16.92 5.75
C THR A 20 26.83 15.72 4.86
N ALA A 21 27.77 14.78 4.72
CA ALA A 21 27.54 13.53 3.99
C ALA A 21 26.40 12.70 4.61
N LEU A 22 26.35 12.62 5.94
CA LEU A 22 25.32 11.87 6.66
C LEU A 22 23.94 12.54 6.52
N VAL A 23 23.88 13.87 6.62
CA VAL A 23 22.62 14.62 6.47
C VAL A 23 22.09 14.54 5.04
N LEU A 24 22.95 14.63 4.03
CA LEU A 24 22.53 14.48 2.62
C LEU A 24 22.08 13.06 2.26
N GLN A 25 22.61 12.03 2.92
CA GLN A 25 22.15 10.64 2.75
C GLN A 25 20.89 10.31 3.55
N SER A 26 20.60 11.08 4.62
CA SER A 26 19.40 10.91 5.45
C SER A 26 18.12 11.52 4.86
N GLY A 27 18.13 11.87 3.58
CA GLY A 27 16.89 12.19 2.87
C GLY A 27 15.95 10.99 2.97
N ASN A 28 14.83 11.16 3.68
CA ASN A 28 13.73 10.20 3.71
C ASN A 28 13.32 9.88 2.27
N THR A 29 13.93 8.85 1.71
CA THR A 29 13.56 8.30 0.42
C THR A 29 12.27 7.55 0.66
N LEU A 30 11.16 8.27 0.50
CA LEU A 30 9.87 7.62 0.33
C LEU A 30 10.05 6.56 -0.77
N PRO A 31 9.55 5.33 -0.56
CA PRO A 31 9.70 4.27 -1.54
C PRO A 31 9.16 4.77 -2.88
N GLN A 32 10.03 4.79 -3.88
CA GLN A 32 9.65 5.22 -5.23
C GLN A 32 8.68 4.17 -5.77
N ALA A 33 7.43 4.58 -5.99
CA ALA A 33 6.42 3.76 -6.64
C ALA A 33 6.35 4.17 -8.11
N TYR A 34 6.56 3.20 -9.01
CA TYR A 34 6.38 3.42 -10.44
C TYR A 34 5.04 2.80 -10.85
N ALA A 35 4.21 3.59 -11.51
CA ALA A 35 2.94 3.14 -12.07
C ALA A 35 3.02 3.22 -13.60
N GLN A 36 2.63 2.14 -14.28
CA GLN A 36 2.50 2.11 -15.73
C GLN A 36 1.10 1.63 -16.08
N ALA A 37 0.40 2.41 -16.91
CA ALA A 37 -0.88 2.04 -17.51
C ALA A 37 -0.66 1.74 -18.99
N SER A 38 -1.33 0.71 -19.50
CA SER A 38 -1.28 0.32 -20.91
C SER A 38 -2.69 0.07 -21.42
N GLY A 39 -3.05 0.73 -22.52
CA GLY A 39 -4.34 0.52 -23.20
C GLY A 39 -5.53 1.24 -22.57
N SER A 40 -6.74 0.88 -23.02
CA SER A 40 -8.03 1.52 -22.72
C SER A 40 -8.55 1.29 -21.29
N GLY A 41 -7.70 1.49 -20.27
CA GLY A 41 -8.15 2.01 -18.99
C GLY A 41 -8.64 1.04 -17.91
N GLU A 42 -8.30 -0.25 -17.97
CA GLU A 42 -8.83 -1.21 -16.98
C GLU A 42 -7.77 -1.87 -16.09
N MET A 43 -6.49 -1.83 -16.48
CA MET A 43 -5.41 -2.41 -15.66
C MET A 43 -4.30 -1.40 -15.37
N VAL A 44 -3.97 -1.26 -14.09
CA VAL A 44 -2.86 -0.44 -13.59
C VAL A 44 -1.87 -1.33 -12.88
N ALA A 45 -0.61 -1.31 -13.32
CA ALA A 45 0.49 -2.00 -12.65
C ALA A 45 1.28 -0.98 -11.82
N VAL A 46 1.51 -1.30 -10.55
CA VAL A 46 2.33 -0.49 -9.63
C VAL A 46 3.41 -1.38 -9.05
N THR A 47 4.66 -1.01 -9.25
CA THR A 47 5.80 -1.67 -8.59
C THR A 47 6.19 -0.87 -7.36
N GLY A 48 6.20 -1.51 -6.20
CA GLY A 48 6.68 -0.91 -4.96
C GLY A 48 7.98 -1.55 -4.53
N THR A 49 9.08 -0.79 -4.60
CA THR A 49 10.35 -1.15 -3.94
C THR A 49 10.28 -0.68 -2.48
N GLY A 50 9.37 -1.30 -1.72
CA GLY A 50 8.88 -0.73 -0.45
C GLY A 50 9.21 -1.53 0.80
N THR A 51 9.61 -2.79 0.69
CA THR A 51 10.04 -3.55 1.87
C THR A 51 11.56 -3.56 1.95
N SER A 52 12.20 -2.39 1.98
CA SER A 52 13.67 -2.28 1.97
C SER A 52 14.36 -2.99 3.14
N GLN A 53 13.63 -3.29 4.22
CA GLN A 53 14.14 -4.14 5.32
C GLN A 53 13.80 -5.65 5.18
N GLN A 54 12.95 -6.05 4.24
CA GLN A 54 12.58 -7.47 4.01
C GLN A 54 12.96 -8.00 2.63
N GLY A 55 13.52 -7.16 1.75
CA GLY A 55 14.05 -7.58 0.45
C GLY A 55 12.99 -8.14 -0.50
N ARG A 56 11.72 -7.74 -0.37
CA ARG A 56 10.65 -8.18 -1.27
C ARG A 56 10.27 -7.07 -2.22
N ASP A 57 10.52 -7.33 -3.50
CA ASP A 57 9.94 -6.55 -4.59
C ASP A 57 8.51 -7.03 -4.80
N VAL A 58 7.56 -6.10 -4.76
CA VAL A 58 6.13 -6.40 -4.89
C VAL A 58 5.57 -5.70 -6.11
N LEU A 59 4.88 -6.45 -6.95
CA LEU A 59 4.09 -5.97 -8.07
C LEU A 59 2.61 -6.00 -7.69
N PHE A 60 1.99 -4.83 -7.67
CA PHE A 60 0.56 -4.67 -7.52
C PHE A 60 -0.07 -4.52 -8.90
N LEU A 61 -1.13 -5.26 -9.15
CA LEU A 61 -1.93 -5.13 -10.36
C LEU A 61 -3.38 -4.85 -9.98
N VAL A 62 -3.87 -3.69 -10.37
CA VAL A 62 -5.23 -3.23 -10.13
C VAL A 62 -6.02 -3.43 -11.41
N ASP A 63 -6.98 -4.34 -11.36
CA ASP A 63 -8.01 -4.49 -12.39
C ASP A 63 -9.24 -3.67 -11.96
N ALA A 64 -9.38 -2.50 -12.57
CA ALA A 64 -10.45 -1.55 -12.30
C ALA A 64 -11.80 -2.05 -12.84
N ALA A 65 -11.81 -2.84 -13.92
CA ALA A 65 -13.05 -3.36 -14.51
C ALA A 65 -13.72 -4.40 -13.61
N ASN A 66 -12.90 -5.28 -13.02
CA ASN A 66 -13.40 -6.34 -12.13
C ASN A 66 -13.27 -6.00 -10.65
N THR A 67 -12.80 -4.79 -10.30
CA THR A 67 -12.55 -4.33 -8.92
C THR A 67 -11.66 -5.29 -8.13
N ARG A 68 -10.57 -5.76 -8.75
CA ARG A 68 -9.65 -6.73 -8.16
C ARG A 68 -8.25 -6.16 -8.00
N LEU A 69 -7.66 -6.40 -6.85
CA LEU A 69 -6.26 -6.13 -6.56
C LEU A 69 -5.51 -7.46 -6.49
N LEU A 70 -4.50 -7.61 -7.33
CA LEU A 70 -3.58 -8.74 -7.31
C LEU A 70 -2.23 -8.26 -6.77
N VAL A 71 -1.66 -9.03 -5.86
CA VAL A 71 -0.36 -8.77 -5.27
C VAL A 71 0.56 -9.93 -5.62
N TYR A 72 1.65 -9.60 -6.30
CA TYR A 72 2.69 -10.54 -6.66
C TYR A 72 3.97 -10.20 -5.91
N GLU A 73 4.59 -11.21 -5.30
CA GLU A 73 5.92 -11.11 -4.71
C GLU A 73 6.94 -11.68 -5.69
N TYR A 74 8.00 -10.92 -5.95
CA TYR A 74 9.14 -11.43 -6.69
C TYR A 74 10.16 -12.02 -5.71
N LYS A 75 10.43 -13.31 -5.83
CA LYS A 75 11.37 -14.05 -4.99
C LYS A 75 12.09 -15.12 -5.80
N ASP A 76 13.40 -15.25 -5.61
CA ASP A 76 14.23 -16.28 -6.25
C ASP A 76 14.10 -16.33 -7.79
N GLY A 77 13.97 -15.15 -8.42
CA GLY A 77 13.81 -15.04 -9.88
C GLY A 77 12.41 -15.38 -10.40
N ARG A 78 11.43 -15.58 -9.50
CA ARG A 78 10.06 -15.97 -9.85
C ARG A 78 9.04 -15.01 -9.27
N LEU A 79 8.00 -14.73 -10.05
CA LEU A 79 6.84 -13.97 -9.61
C LEU A 79 5.80 -14.92 -9.03
N ASN A 80 5.52 -14.80 -7.74
CA ASN A 80 4.54 -15.61 -7.04
C ASN A 80 3.32 -14.76 -6.67
N MET A 81 2.12 -15.27 -6.93
CA MET A 81 0.90 -14.60 -6.50
C MET A 81 0.74 -14.74 -4.98
N ALA A 82 0.90 -13.64 -4.26
CA ALA A 82 0.82 -13.61 -2.81
C ALA A 82 -0.62 -13.45 -2.33
N ALA A 83 -1.39 -12.56 -2.96
CA ALA A 83 -2.77 -12.31 -2.59
C ALA A 83 -3.62 -11.84 -3.79
N VAL A 84 -4.92 -12.12 -3.69
CA VAL A 84 -5.96 -11.56 -4.55
C VAL A 84 -7.08 -11.06 -3.66
N ARG A 85 -7.50 -9.82 -3.88
CA ARG A 85 -8.57 -9.16 -3.11
C ARG A 85 -9.59 -8.56 -4.06
N ASN A 86 -10.87 -8.84 -3.83
CA ASN A 86 -11.96 -8.10 -4.45
C ASN A 86 -12.27 -6.89 -3.55
N PHE A 87 -12.13 -5.68 -4.10
CA PHE A 87 -12.35 -4.43 -3.37
C PHE A 87 -13.68 -3.75 -3.74
N GLU A 88 -14.57 -4.41 -4.48
CA GLU A 88 -15.90 -3.89 -4.88
C GLU A 88 -16.68 -3.32 -3.68
N TYR A 89 -16.63 -4.00 -2.54
CA TYR A 89 -17.36 -3.62 -1.34
C TYR A 89 -16.64 -2.56 -0.48
N GLU A 90 -15.36 -2.30 -0.74
CA GLU A 90 -14.58 -1.27 -0.05
C GLU A 90 -14.78 0.11 -0.66
N THR A 91 -15.09 0.16 -1.96
CA THR A 91 -15.41 1.39 -2.68
C THR A 91 -16.86 1.84 -2.50
N ARG A 92 -17.72 1.02 -1.87
CA ARG A 92 -19.10 1.42 -1.55
C ARG A 92 -19.03 2.36 -0.35
N PHE A 93 -19.16 3.65 -0.61
CA PHE A 93 -19.39 4.63 0.45
C PHE A 93 -20.55 4.15 1.32
N GLN A 94 -20.29 3.93 2.61
CA GLN A 94 -21.38 3.83 3.57
C GLN A 94 -22.03 5.20 3.61
N GLU A 95 -23.12 5.37 2.88
CA GLU A 95 -23.94 6.56 2.96
C GLU A 95 -24.66 6.50 4.31
N TRP A 96 -24.03 7.08 5.33
CA TRP A 96 -24.69 7.31 6.60
C TRP A 96 -25.74 8.36 6.29
N ALA A 97 -27.02 8.00 6.47
CA ALA A 97 -28.10 8.93 6.19
C ALA A 97 -27.84 10.23 6.98
N PRO A 98 -27.94 11.41 6.33
CA PRO A 98 -27.74 12.67 7.03
C PRO A 98 -28.74 12.76 8.20
N PRO A 99 -28.37 13.44 9.30
CA PRO A 99 -29.22 13.54 10.48
C PRO A 99 -30.62 14.03 10.10
N GLY A 100 -31.66 13.25 10.43
CA GLY A 100 -33.05 13.52 10.08
C GLY A 100 -33.60 12.75 8.87
N ARG A 101 -32.81 11.89 8.22
CA ARG A 101 -33.32 10.90 7.26
C ARG A 101 -33.18 9.48 7.80
N ASP A 102 -34.24 8.69 7.64
CA ASP A 102 -34.20 7.27 8.00
C ASP A 102 -33.16 6.54 7.15
N GLN A 103 -32.19 5.92 7.82
CA GLN A 103 -31.20 5.06 7.18
C GLN A 103 -31.92 3.87 6.54
N LYS A 104 -31.75 3.70 5.22
CA LYS A 104 -32.26 2.55 4.46
C LYS A 104 -31.10 1.79 3.81
N PRO A 105 -31.03 0.46 3.94
CA PRO A 105 -31.91 -0.37 4.77
C PRO A 105 -31.68 -0.10 6.26
N SER A 106 -32.77 -0.12 7.03
CA SER A 106 -32.68 -0.03 8.49
C SER A 106 -31.93 -1.25 9.05
N VAL A 107 -31.37 -1.13 10.24
CA VAL A 107 -30.70 -2.27 10.92
C VAL A 107 -31.63 -3.49 11.03
N LYS A 108 -32.93 -3.26 11.20
CA LYS A 108 -33.95 -4.31 11.23
C LYS A 108 -34.12 -5.00 9.86
N GLU A 109 -34.10 -4.23 8.78
CA GLU A 109 -34.19 -4.76 7.41
C GLU A 109 -32.92 -5.56 7.04
N MET A 110 -31.74 -5.08 7.42
CA MET A 110 -30.49 -5.82 7.22
C MET A 110 -30.46 -7.14 7.99
N ARG A 111 -30.95 -7.14 9.25
CA ARG A 111 -31.11 -8.36 10.04
C ARG A 111 -32.02 -9.37 9.34
N ASN A 112 -33.22 -8.95 8.91
CA ASN A 112 -34.16 -9.82 8.21
C ASN A 112 -33.57 -10.39 6.91
N LEU A 113 -32.88 -9.57 6.11
CA LEU A 113 -32.20 -10.01 4.87
C LEU A 113 -31.10 -11.05 5.13
N SER A 114 -30.34 -10.90 6.22
CA SER A 114 -29.31 -11.87 6.59
C SER A 114 -29.89 -13.21 7.07
N GLU A 115 -31.00 -13.16 7.81
CA GLU A 115 -31.73 -14.35 8.27
C GLU A 115 -32.38 -15.10 7.07
N GLU A 116 -32.94 -14.37 6.11
CA GLU A 116 -33.49 -14.95 4.87
C GLU A 116 -32.42 -15.52 3.94
N SER A 117 -31.28 -14.85 3.79
CA SER A 117 -30.16 -15.29 2.94
C SER A 117 -29.41 -16.49 3.54
N GLY A 118 -29.37 -16.61 4.88
CA GLY A 118 -28.76 -17.74 5.59
C GLY A 118 -29.62 -19.02 5.61
N GLY A 119 -30.92 -18.93 5.31
CA GLY A 119 -31.89 -20.02 5.47
C GLY A 119 -31.90 -21.09 4.36
N LYS A 120 -31.22 -20.90 3.23
CA LYS A 120 -31.32 -21.81 2.06
C LYS A 120 -30.27 -22.91 1.94
N LYS A 121 -29.36 -23.09 2.91
CA LYS A 121 -28.42 -24.22 2.90
C LYS A 121 -28.32 -24.89 4.27
N ARG A 122 -29.23 -25.84 4.55
CA ARG A 122 -28.98 -27.08 5.33
C ARG A 122 -30.27 -27.89 5.52
N ARG A 123 -30.84 -28.40 4.43
CA ARG A 123 -31.57 -29.68 4.50
C ARG A 123 -30.65 -30.75 3.94
N ARG A 124 -29.80 -31.29 4.83
CA ARG A 124 -29.11 -32.56 4.58
C ARG A 124 -30.20 -33.64 4.62
N ARG A 125 -30.37 -34.33 3.50
CA ARG A 125 -30.90 -35.70 3.46
C ARG A 125 -29.90 -36.61 4.17
#